data_AF-A0A1C6KPC4-F1
#
_entry.id   AF-A0A1C6KPC4-F1
#
_cell.length_a   1.000
_cell.length_b   1.000
_cell.length_c   1.000
_cell.angle_alpha   90.00
_cell.angle_beta   90.00
_cell.angle_gamma   90.00
#
_symmetry.space_group_name_H-M   'P 1'
#
loop_
_entity.id
_entity.type
_entity.pdbx_description
1 polymer ?
#
loop_
_entity_poly.entity_id
_entity_poly.type
_entity_poly.pdbx_seq_one_letter_code
_entity_poly.pdbx_strand_id
1 'polypeptide(L)'
;MWFSGEDRLRKGPKEMEEQKQAERQWNKIRRERINILKEAPSEENLWQAVMAFQDYPFKTVTGLPFQYTLKTGKNGEWTKELWIDRREKSKSLSWSSVVLAFKNSRKTTEVVERPKALGDIRGISYIYPILWRLELIRVPEKFEKKMACDDEKNAKG
;
A
#
# COMPACT_ATOMS: atom_id res chain seq x y z
N MET A 1 42.98 -22.22 8.28
CA MET A 1 42.42 -21.22 7.35
C MET A 1 40.98 -20.98 7.79
N TRP A 2 40.74 -19.87 8.50
CA TRP A 2 39.43 -19.55 9.06
C TRP A 2 38.60 -18.85 7.98
N PHE A 3 37.54 -19.49 7.48
CA PHE A 3 36.52 -18.79 6.69
C PHE A 3 35.67 -17.96 7.66
N SER A 4 35.76 -16.63 7.55
CA SER A 4 34.92 -15.71 8.31
C SER A 4 33.45 -15.93 7.96
N GLY A 5 32.60 -16.02 8.98
CA GLY A 5 31.16 -16.27 8.88
C GLY A 5 30.33 -15.08 8.40
N GLU A 6 30.85 -14.28 7.49
CA GLU A 6 30.22 -13.07 6.92
C GLU A 6 29.73 -13.27 5.47
N ASP A 7 29.63 -14.52 5.03
CA ASP A 7 29.14 -14.88 3.68
C ASP A 7 27.69 -15.41 3.70
N ARG A 8 26.91 -15.02 4.71
CA ARG A 8 25.46 -15.29 4.79
C ARG A 8 24.73 -13.97 4.68
N LEU A 9 24.17 -13.70 3.49
CA LEU A 9 23.01 -12.82 3.18
C LEU A 9 23.13 -12.06 1.85
N ARG A 10 24.02 -12.42 0.92
CA ARG A 10 23.94 -11.91 -0.45
C ARG A 10 23.14 -12.86 -1.33
N LYS A 11 21.90 -12.47 -1.66
CA LYS A 11 21.04 -13.19 -2.62
C LYS A 11 21.81 -13.46 -3.91
N GLY A 12 21.70 -14.69 -4.42
CA GLY A 12 22.39 -15.09 -5.64
C GLY A 12 21.84 -14.36 -6.88
N PRO A 13 22.60 -14.24 -7.98
CA PRO A 13 22.14 -13.57 -9.21
C PRO A 13 20.81 -14.13 -9.76
N LYS A 14 20.60 -15.45 -9.61
CA LYS A 14 19.38 -16.14 -10.03
C LYS A 14 18.17 -15.75 -9.16
N GLU A 15 18.32 -15.76 -7.83
CA GLU A 15 17.27 -15.35 -6.89
C GLU A 15 16.87 -13.87 -7.07
N MET A 16 17.86 -13.02 -7.38
CA MET A 16 17.61 -11.61 -7.69
C MET A 16 16.80 -11.43 -8.97
N GLU A 17 17.05 -12.24 -10.01
CA GLU A 17 16.31 -12.21 -11.25
C GLU A 17 14.88 -12.74 -11.08
N GLU A 18 14.70 -13.84 -10.34
CA GLU A 18 13.38 -14.39 -9.99
C GLU A 18 12.53 -13.37 -9.21
N GLN A 19 13.14 -12.64 -8.26
CA GLN A 19 12.46 -11.57 -7.52
C GLN A 19 12.08 -10.41 -8.43
N LYS A 20 12.96 -9.99 -9.34
CA LYS A 20 12.62 -8.94 -10.33
C LYS A 20 11.46 -9.36 -11.22
N GLN A 21 11.42 -10.62 -11.65
CA GLN A 21 10.33 -11.15 -12.47
C GLN A 21 9.01 -11.20 -11.70
N ALA A 22 9.03 -11.68 -10.45
CA ALA A 22 7.87 -11.68 -9.57
C ALA A 22 7.35 -10.25 -9.33
N GLU A 23 8.24 -9.29 -9.05
CA GLU A 23 7.85 -7.89 -8.84
C GLU A 23 7.26 -7.27 -10.11
N ARG A 24 7.80 -7.59 -11.30
CA ARG A 24 7.20 -7.16 -12.58
C ARG A 24 5.78 -7.72 -12.76
N GLN A 25 5.56 -9.00 -12.43
CA GLN A 25 4.23 -9.61 -12.50
C GLN A 25 3.25 -8.95 -11.51
N TRP A 26 3.66 -8.75 -10.27
CA TRP A 26 2.85 -8.05 -9.26
C TRP A 26 2.52 -6.62 -9.68
N ASN A 27 3.48 -5.88 -10.25
CA ASN A 27 3.23 -4.53 -10.73
C ASN A 27 2.23 -4.49 -11.90
N LYS A 28 2.22 -5.52 -12.76
CA LYS A 28 1.18 -5.67 -13.78
C LYS A 28 -0.20 -5.87 -13.15
N ILE A 29 -0.31 -6.81 -12.19
CA ILE A 29 -1.57 -7.09 -11.48
C ILE A 29 -2.07 -5.84 -10.75
N ARG A 30 -1.20 -5.14 -10.01
CA ARG A 30 -1.56 -3.90 -9.28
C ARG A 30 -2.10 -2.83 -10.21
N ARG A 31 -1.43 -2.61 -11.35
CA ARG A 31 -1.88 -1.63 -12.36
C ARG A 31 -3.25 -2.00 -12.93
N GLU A 32 -3.46 -3.27 -13.23
CA GLU A 32 -4.75 -3.77 -13.70
C GLU A 32 -5.86 -3.55 -12.65
N ARG A 33 -5.60 -3.84 -11.38
CA ARG A 33 -6.55 -3.57 -10.29
C ARG A 33 -6.86 -2.09 -10.11
N ILE A 34 -5.87 -1.20 -10.27
CA ILE A 34 -6.10 0.25 -10.25
C ILE A 34 -7.01 0.66 -11.41
N ASN A 35 -6.75 0.19 -12.63
CA ASN A 35 -7.57 0.52 -13.80
C ASN A 35 -9.03 0.06 -13.61
N ILE A 36 -9.25 -1.18 -13.20
CA ILE A 36 -10.58 -1.73 -12.92
C ILE A 36 -11.30 -0.92 -11.84
N LEU A 37 -10.59 -0.54 -10.76
CA LEU A 37 -11.15 0.26 -9.68
C LEU A 37 -11.56 1.66 -10.15
N LYS A 38 -10.79 2.28 -11.06
CA LYS A 38 -11.11 3.59 -11.62
C LYS A 38 -12.33 3.54 -12.56
N GLU A 39 -12.42 2.50 -13.38
CA GLU A 39 -13.54 2.28 -14.30
C GLU A 39 -14.83 1.94 -13.54
N ALA A 40 -14.73 1.12 -12.50
CA ALA A 40 -15.84 0.67 -11.68
C ALA A 40 -15.53 0.82 -10.17
N PRO A 41 -15.77 2.02 -9.59
CA PRO A 41 -15.42 2.33 -8.20
C PRO A 41 -16.41 1.70 -7.19
N SER A 42 -16.30 0.39 -7.00
CA SER A 42 -17.08 -0.42 -6.05
C SER A 42 -16.26 -0.84 -4.83
N GLU A 43 -16.93 -1.21 -3.73
CA GLU A 43 -16.24 -1.77 -2.55
C GLU A 43 -15.53 -3.09 -2.87
N GLU A 44 -16.08 -3.90 -3.79
CA GLU A 44 -15.45 -5.15 -4.23
C GLU A 44 -14.17 -4.88 -5.02
N ASN A 45 -14.19 -3.95 -5.98
CA ASN A 45 -12.99 -3.61 -6.73
C ASN A 45 -11.93 -2.93 -5.84
N LEU A 46 -12.37 -2.16 -4.83
CA LEU A 46 -11.47 -1.61 -3.81
C LEU A 46 -10.80 -2.74 -3.03
N TRP A 47 -11.57 -3.77 -2.66
CA TRP A 47 -11.06 -4.93 -1.94
C TRP A 47 -10.01 -5.68 -2.76
N GLN A 48 -10.29 -5.96 -4.04
CA GLN A 48 -9.35 -6.62 -4.95
C GLN A 48 -8.06 -5.81 -5.15
N ALA A 49 -8.15 -4.48 -5.22
CA ALA A 49 -6.98 -3.62 -5.30
C ALA A 49 -6.17 -3.65 -3.99
N VAL A 50 -6.82 -3.56 -2.83
CA VAL A 50 -6.15 -3.68 -1.52
C VAL A 50 -5.46 -5.04 -1.37
N MET A 51 -6.08 -6.13 -1.83
CA MET A 51 -5.42 -7.45 -1.83
C MET A 51 -4.14 -7.47 -2.67
N ALA A 52 -4.14 -6.87 -3.87
CA ALA A 52 -2.98 -6.83 -4.75
C ALA A 52 -1.81 -5.98 -4.21
N PHE A 53 -2.08 -5.10 -3.24
CA PHE A 53 -1.10 -4.23 -2.59
C PHE A 53 -0.66 -4.73 -1.21
N GLN A 54 -1.03 -5.95 -0.84
CA GLN A 54 -0.45 -6.61 0.33
C GLN A 54 1.08 -6.68 0.21
N ASP A 55 1.77 -6.48 1.33
CA ASP A 55 3.25 -6.44 1.43
C ASP A 55 3.93 -5.37 0.56
N TYR A 56 3.16 -4.52 -0.13
CA TYR A 56 3.71 -3.41 -0.89
C TYR A 56 4.29 -2.36 0.08
N PRO A 57 5.51 -1.86 -0.15
CA PRO A 57 6.09 -0.82 0.69
C PRO A 57 5.35 0.50 0.47
N PHE A 58 4.79 1.05 1.54
CA PHE A 58 4.16 2.37 1.57
C PHE A 58 4.96 3.32 2.48
N LYS A 59 4.74 4.62 2.34
CA LYS A 59 5.21 5.64 3.28
C LYS A 59 4.05 6.58 3.63
N THR A 60 3.93 6.98 4.89
CA THR A 60 2.95 7.99 5.29
C THR A 60 3.36 9.39 4.80
N VAL A 61 2.50 10.40 4.98
CA VAL A 61 2.83 11.81 4.69
C VAL A 61 4.05 12.35 5.45
N THR A 62 4.46 11.68 6.54
CA THR A 62 5.69 12.00 7.29
C THR A 62 6.91 11.23 6.79
N GLY A 63 6.79 10.41 5.74
CA GLY A 63 7.85 9.56 5.21
C GLY A 63 8.04 8.25 5.97
N LEU A 64 7.15 7.93 6.90
CA LEU A 64 7.29 6.82 7.83
C LEU A 64 6.90 5.49 7.10
N PRO A 65 7.83 4.55 6.80
CA PRO A 65 7.61 3.41 5.88
C PRO A 65 6.85 2.22 6.47
N PHE A 66 5.77 1.74 5.87
CA PHE A 66 5.00 0.59 6.37
C PHE A 66 4.59 -0.36 5.27
N GLN A 67 4.18 -1.56 5.68
CA GLN A 67 3.48 -2.53 4.86
C GLN A 67 2.21 -2.97 5.60
N TYR A 68 1.32 -3.66 4.90
CA TYR A 68 0.21 -4.34 5.56
C TYR A 68 0.00 -5.75 5.05
N THR A 69 -0.52 -6.58 5.95
CA THR A 69 -1.05 -7.91 5.64
C THR A 69 -2.55 -7.95 5.94
N LEU A 70 -3.27 -8.75 5.18
CA LEU A 70 -4.66 -9.09 5.40
C LEU A 70 -4.68 -10.42 6.16
N LYS A 71 -5.49 -10.51 7.22
CA LYS A 71 -5.67 -11.79 7.91
C LYS A 71 -6.88 -12.54 7.39
N THR A 72 -6.70 -13.83 7.16
CA THR A 72 -7.78 -14.79 7.04
C THR A 72 -8.12 -15.34 8.43
N GLY A 73 -9.41 -15.41 8.74
CA GLY A 73 -9.91 -16.06 9.94
C GLY A 73 -9.76 -17.58 9.83
N LYS A 74 -10.04 -18.29 10.93
CA LYS A 74 -9.93 -19.77 11.01
C LYS A 74 -10.79 -20.50 9.97
N ASN A 75 -11.82 -19.85 9.44
CA ASN A 75 -12.76 -20.41 8.47
C ASN A 75 -12.39 -20.08 7.01
N GLY A 76 -11.22 -19.46 6.77
CA GLY A 76 -10.81 -18.98 5.44
C GLY A 76 -11.43 -17.65 5.02
N GLU A 77 -12.43 -17.15 5.75
CA GLU A 77 -13.02 -15.82 5.51
C GLU A 77 -12.03 -14.70 5.89
N TRP A 78 -11.94 -13.69 5.05
CA TRP A 78 -11.14 -12.51 5.36
C TRP A 78 -11.69 -11.79 6.59
N THR A 79 -10.81 -11.52 7.55
CA THR A 79 -11.16 -10.75 8.78
C THR A 79 -11.56 -9.31 8.48
N LYS A 80 -11.40 -8.85 7.23
CA LYS A 80 -11.63 -7.46 6.82
C LYS A 80 -10.81 -6.48 7.68
N GLU A 81 -9.57 -6.87 7.99
CA GLU A 81 -8.62 -6.07 8.74
C GLU A 81 -7.25 -6.04 8.05
N LEU A 82 -6.67 -4.84 7.96
CA LEU A 82 -5.32 -4.62 7.46
C LEU A 82 -4.37 -4.44 8.66
N TRP A 83 -3.41 -5.34 8.78
CA TRP A 83 -2.43 -5.38 9.86
C TRP A 83 -1.17 -4.65 9.42
N ILE A 84 -0.88 -3.54 10.07
CA ILE A 84 0.31 -2.75 9.76
C ILE A 84 1.53 -3.37 10.47
N ASP A 85 2.55 -3.74 9.69
CA ASP A 85 3.80 -4.39 10.12
C ASP A 85 4.47 -3.78 11.36
N ARG A 86 4.51 -2.45 11.46
CA ARG A 86 5.21 -1.73 12.54
C ARG A 86 4.39 -1.55 13.82
N ARG A 87 3.15 -2.01 13.83
CA ARG A 87 2.22 -1.78 14.93
C ARG A 87 2.13 -3.01 15.83
N GLU A 88 3.24 -3.38 16.49
CA GLU A 88 3.27 -4.50 17.46
C GLU A 88 2.16 -4.45 18.53
N LYS A 89 1.72 -3.24 18.92
CA LYS A 89 0.65 -3.01 19.93
C LYS A 89 -0.56 -2.22 19.41
N SER A 90 -0.61 -1.89 18.12
CA SER A 90 -1.62 -0.96 17.60
C SER A 90 -2.59 -1.62 16.62
N LYS A 91 -3.88 -1.55 16.99
CA LYS A 91 -5.07 -2.00 16.26
C LYS A 91 -4.91 -1.85 14.74
N SER A 92 -5.18 -2.94 14.04
CA SER A 92 -5.38 -3.03 12.59
C SER A 92 -6.25 -1.90 12.06
N LEU A 93 -6.13 -1.60 10.76
CA LEU A 93 -7.11 -0.76 10.08
C LEU A 93 -8.32 -1.63 9.76
N SER A 94 -9.49 -1.24 10.28
CA SER A 94 -10.73 -1.93 9.91
C SER A 94 -11.08 -1.63 8.46
N TRP A 95 -11.64 -2.61 7.77
CA TRP A 95 -12.18 -2.41 6.42
C TRP A 95 -13.23 -1.29 6.36
N SER A 96 -14.04 -1.15 7.42
CA SER A 96 -15.00 -0.04 7.52
C SER A 96 -14.33 1.33 7.46
N SER A 97 -13.14 1.49 8.04
CA SER A 97 -12.37 2.74 7.96
C SER A 97 -11.86 2.99 6.54
N VAL A 98 -11.41 1.95 5.85
CA VAL A 98 -10.96 2.02 4.44
C VAL A 98 -12.12 2.39 3.51
N VAL A 99 -13.26 1.71 3.65
CA VAL A 99 -14.49 1.99 2.89
C VAL A 99 -15.01 3.40 3.15
N LEU A 100 -15.00 3.86 4.41
CA LEU A 100 -15.44 5.22 4.73
C LEU A 100 -14.53 6.27 4.09
N ALA A 101 -13.21 6.07 4.15
CA ALA A 101 -12.25 6.96 3.51
C ALA A 101 -12.41 6.98 1.99
N PHE A 102 -12.65 5.82 1.37
CA PHE A 102 -12.96 5.70 -0.05
C PHE A 102 -14.26 6.42 -0.44
N LYS A 103 -15.33 6.24 0.34
CA LYS A 103 -16.60 6.96 0.10
C LYS A 103 -16.41 8.47 0.21
N ASN A 104 -15.59 8.93 1.14
CA ASN A 104 -15.29 10.35 1.30
C ASN A 104 -14.37 10.89 0.21
N SER A 105 -13.39 10.11 -0.25
CA SER A 105 -12.52 10.54 -1.35
C SER A 105 -13.31 10.76 -2.65
N ARG A 106 -14.33 9.95 -2.90
CA ARG A 106 -15.21 10.09 -4.08
C ARG A 106 -16.09 11.35 -4.08
N LYS A 107 -16.24 12.01 -2.93
CA LYS A 107 -17.04 13.24 -2.81
C LYS A 107 -16.25 14.51 -3.14
N THR A 108 -14.92 14.40 -3.26
CA THR A 108 -14.04 15.51 -3.60
C THR A 108 -13.36 15.24 -4.93
N THR A 109 -13.29 16.27 -5.77
CA THR A 109 -12.51 16.27 -7.02
C THR A 109 -11.21 17.07 -6.87
N GLU A 110 -11.01 17.68 -5.70
CA GLU A 110 -9.88 18.56 -5.40
C GLU A 110 -8.70 17.81 -4.78
N VAL A 111 -7.57 18.50 -4.67
CA VAL A 111 -6.38 18.01 -3.97
C VAL A 111 -6.72 17.83 -2.49
N VAL A 112 -6.51 16.63 -1.97
CA VAL A 112 -6.78 16.33 -0.57
C VAL A 112 -5.57 16.78 0.25
N GLU A 113 -5.60 18.00 0.77
CA GLU A 113 -4.45 18.66 1.42
C GLU A 113 -3.83 17.93 2.62
N ARG A 114 -4.58 17.06 3.31
CA ARG A 114 -4.11 16.30 4.48
C ARG A 114 -5.00 15.08 4.76
N PRO A 115 -4.52 14.04 5.47
CA PRO A 115 -5.33 12.86 5.81
C PRO A 115 -6.68 13.18 6.45
N LYS A 116 -6.72 14.13 7.40
CA LYS A 116 -7.96 14.53 8.08
C LYS A 116 -9.00 15.22 7.18
N ALA A 117 -8.64 15.64 5.96
CA ALA A 117 -9.61 16.17 5.00
C ALA A 117 -10.56 15.07 4.47
N LEU A 118 -10.18 13.79 4.60
CA LEU A 118 -11.06 12.65 4.30
C LEU A 118 -12.00 12.29 5.46
N GLY A 119 -11.94 13.03 6.57
CA GLY A 119 -12.73 12.81 7.78
C GLY A 119 -11.89 12.37 8.97
N ASP A 120 -12.52 12.40 10.14
CA ASP A 120 -11.93 11.91 11.40
C ASP A 120 -12.04 10.38 11.46
N ILE A 121 -11.17 9.71 10.71
CA ILE A 121 -11.17 8.25 10.53
C ILE A 121 -9.97 7.66 11.27
N ARG A 122 -10.21 6.61 12.05
CA ARG A 122 -9.12 5.90 12.73
C ARG A 122 -8.14 5.33 11.71
N GLY A 123 -6.86 5.63 11.89
CA GLY A 123 -5.80 5.12 11.02
C GLY A 123 -5.70 5.80 9.65
N ILE A 124 -6.38 6.93 9.46
CA ILE A 124 -6.37 7.69 8.19
C ILE A 124 -4.96 8.06 7.71
N SER A 125 -3.98 8.20 8.61
CA SER A 125 -2.58 8.44 8.27
C SER A 125 -1.93 7.34 7.41
N TYR A 126 -2.45 6.11 7.49
CA TYR A 126 -2.02 4.95 6.69
C TYR A 126 -2.96 4.71 5.50
N ILE A 127 -4.25 5.00 5.65
CA ILE A 127 -5.22 4.86 4.55
C ILE A 127 -4.96 5.91 3.45
N TYR A 128 -4.58 7.13 3.84
CA TYR A 128 -4.30 8.22 2.90
C TYR A 128 -3.27 7.87 1.81
N PRO A 129 -2.04 7.38 2.12
CA PRO A 129 -1.10 6.93 1.09
C PRO A 129 -1.60 5.73 0.28
N ILE A 130 -2.44 4.84 0.86
CA ILE A 130 -3.06 3.73 0.11
C ILE A 130 -4.01 4.30 -0.96
N LEU A 131 -4.92 5.22 -0.59
CA LEU A 131 -5.85 5.83 -1.55
C LEU A 131 -5.12 6.62 -2.64
N TRP A 132 -4.04 7.32 -2.29
CA TRP A 132 -3.19 7.99 -3.27
C TRP A 132 -2.54 6.99 -4.23
N ARG A 133 -2.01 5.88 -3.71
CA ARG A 133 -1.38 4.85 -4.54
C ARG A 133 -2.36 4.15 -5.46
N LEU A 134 -3.61 4.03 -5.03
CA LEU A 134 -4.73 3.52 -5.83
C LEU A 134 -5.30 4.57 -6.80
N GLU A 135 -4.68 5.74 -6.91
CA GLU A 135 -5.10 6.86 -7.76
C GLU A 135 -6.53 7.38 -7.48
N LEU A 136 -7.01 7.18 -6.25
CA LEU A 136 -8.35 7.59 -5.82
C LEU A 136 -8.40 9.04 -5.32
N ILE A 137 -7.24 9.62 -5.02
CA ILE A 137 -7.08 11.02 -4.59
C ILE A 137 -5.84 11.64 -5.23
N ARG A 138 -5.91 12.95 -5.46
CA ARG A 138 -4.73 13.77 -5.69
C ARG A 138 -4.24 14.35 -4.37
N VAL A 139 -2.93 14.51 -4.23
CA VAL A 139 -2.31 15.01 -3.00
C VAL A 139 -1.31 16.12 -3.35
N PRO A 140 -0.93 16.99 -2.40
CA PRO A 140 0.10 17.98 -2.65
C PRO A 140 1.45 17.35 -3.01
N GLU A 141 2.21 17.97 -3.91
CA GLU A 141 3.52 17.46 -4.38
C GLU A 141 4.49 17.17 -3.23
N LYS A 142 4.46 17.99 -2.17
CA LYS A 142 5.25 17.78 -0.93
C LYS A 142 4.99 16.42 -0.28
N PHE A 143 3.78 15.88 -0.41
CA PHE A 143 3.41 14.57 0.12
C PHE A 143 3.66 13.47 -0.89
N GLU A 144 3.45 13.71 -2.19
CA GLU A 144 3.87 12.75 -3.24
C GLU A 144 5.34 12.36 -3.08
N LYS A 145 6.23 13.36 -2.95
CA LYS A 145 7.67 13.13 -2.76
C LYS A 145 8.02 12.32 -1.51
N LYS A 146 7.24 12.47 -0.43
CA LYS A 146 7.46 11.74 0.84
C LYS A 146 6.86 10.35 0.83
N MET A 147 5.73 10.17 0.14
CA MET A 147 4.99 8.92 0.09
C MET A 147 5.47 8.00 -1.04
N ALA A 148 6.12 8.56 -2.06
CA ALA A 148 6.75 7.79 -3.12
C ALA A 148 7.80 6.82 -2.56
N CYS A 149 7.70 5.56 -2.98
CA CYS A 149 8.75 4.58 -2.72
C CYS A 149 9.99 4.90 -3.55
N ASP A 150 11.15 4.50 -3.03
CA ASP A 150 12.43 4.88 -3.64
C ASP A 150 12.61 4.26 -5.04
N ASP A 151 11.87 3.20 -5.37
CA ASP A 151 11.86 2.57 -6.70
C ASP A 151 11.39 3.51 -7.82
N GLU A 152 10.53 4.50 -7.53
CA GLU A 152 10.05 5.46 -8.54
C GLU A 152 11.06 6.57 -8.86
N LYS A 153 12.06 6.79 -7.98
CA LYS A 153 13.12 7.79 -8.23
C LYS A 153 14.10 7.32 -9.32
N ASN A 154 14.25 6.01 -9.51
CA ASN A 154 15.15 5.43 -10.50
C ASN A 154 14.50 5.22 -11.88
N ALA A 155 13.19 5.48 -12.04
CA ALA A 155 12.48 5.33 -13.31
C ALA A 155 12.35 6.64 -14.12
N LYS A 156 12.83 7.76 -13.57
CA LYS A 156 12.80 9.09 -14.20
C LYS A 156 14.19 9.77 -14.27
N GLY A 157 15.25 9.01 -13.98
CA GLY A 157 16.65 9.46 -14.07
C GLY A 157 17.33 8.89 -15.30
#